data_AF-A0A166PWV0-F1
#
_entry.id   AF-A0A166PWV0-F1
#
_cell.length_a   1.000
_cell.length_b   1.000
_cell.length_c   1.000
_cell.angle_alpha   90.00
_cell.angle_beta   90.00
_cell.angle_gamma   90.00
#
_symmetry.space_group_name_H-M   'P 1'
#
loop_
_entity.id
_entity.type
_entity.pdbx_description
1 polymer ?
#
loop_
_entity_poly.entity_id
_entity_poly.type
_entity_poly.pdbx_seq_one_letter_code
_entity_poly.pdbx_strand_id
1 'polypeptide(L)'
;MQTHQDGWIIDGDYPGSLEGLVSGAATDIIWLDPPLALYFPRIVFRTILRLFSLAPPCSPGCREVWPECVTRKGILWWCLTNHSVVRKRYSERVREWGVENESKLRRLGGWGSEVRAWQREVAAACN
;
A
#
# COMPACT_ATOMS: atom_id res chain seq x y z
N MET A 1 -19.90 19.41 6.69
CA MET A 1 -19.19 18.25 6.11
C MET A 1 -19.68 18.11 4.68
N GLN A 2 -18.84 18.34 3.67
CA GLN A 2 -19.30 18.22 2.27
C GLN A 2 -19.61 16.75 1.98
N THR A 3 -20.85 16.47 1.59
CA THR A 3 -21.30 15.15 1.17
C THR A 3 -20.90 14.95 -0.29
N HIS A 4 -19.80 14.24 -0.52
CA HIS A 4 -19.46 13.73 -1.85
C HIS A 4 -20.41 12.57 -2.16
N GLN A 5 -21.35 12.79 -3.09
CA GLN A 5 -22.31 11.75 -3.51
C GLN A 5 -21.62 10.48 -4.03
N ASP A 6 -20.43 10.62 -4.61
CA ASP A 6 -19.64 9.52 -5.18
C ASP A 6 -18.68 8.86 -4.16
N GLY A 7 -18.68 9.31 -2.90
CA GLY A 7 -17.74 8.85 -1.88
C GLY A 7 -16.34 9.44 -2.00
N TRP A 8 -15.38 8.88 -1.25
CA TRP A 8 -13.98 9.30 -1.26
C TRP A 8 -13.05 8.09 -1.15
N ILE A 9 -11.85 8.22 -1.72
CA ILE A 9 -10.76 7.25 -1.60
C ILE A 9 -9.55 7.99 -1.03
N ILE A 10 -8.91 7.39 -0.04
CA ILE A 10 -7.62 7.84 0.50
C ILE A 10 -6.62 6.70 0.27
N ASP A 11 -5.49 7.03 -0.34
CA ASP A 11 -4.37 6.09 -0.54
C ASP A 11 -3.10 6.62 0.10
N GLY A 12 -2.33 5.74 0.75
CA GLY A 12 -1.10 6.10 1.42
C GLY A 12 -0.90 5.36 2.74
N ASP A 13 0.23 5.64 3.40
CA ASP A 13 0.51 5.18 4.76
C ASP A 13 0.25 6.35 5.72
N TYR A 14 -0.83 6.23 6.51
CA TYR A 14 -1.27 7.27 7.44
C TYR A 14 -1.28 6.76 8.88
N PRO A 15 -0.11 6.56 9.50
CA PRO A 15 -0.05 6.09 10.88
C PRO A 15 -0.55 7.15 11.87
N GLY A 16 -1.10 6.69 13.01
CA GLY A 16 -1.38 7.53 14.17
C GLY A 16 -2.79 8.13 14.17
N SER A 17 -2.93 9.42 14.53
CA SER A 17 -4.24 10.05 14.75
C SER A 17 -5.12 10.09 13.50
N LEU A 18 -4.52 10.12 12.30
CA LEU A 18 -5.25 10.05 11.04
C LEU A 18 -5.88 8.66 10.84
N GLU A 19 -5.22 7.61 11.32
CA GLU A 19 -5.69 6.23 11.19
C GLU A 19 -7.03 6.02 11.90
N GLY A 20 -7.17 6.52 13.14
CA GLY A 20 -8.41 6.39 13.92
C GLY A 20 -9.57 7.21 13.35
N LEU A 21 -9.28 8.39 12.79
CA LEU A 21 -10.30 9.22 12.12
C LEU A 21 -10.79 8.56 10.83
N VAL A 22 -9.85 8.07 10.01
CA VAL A 22 -10.15 7.46 8.72
C VAL A 22 -10.82 6.10 8.91
N SER A 23 -10.40 5.26 9.86
CA SER A 23 -11.00 3.95 10.10
C SER A 23 -12.45 4.03 10.59
N GLY A 24 -12.78 5.06 11.39
CA GLY A 24 -14.15 5.33 11.82
C GLY A 24 -15.07 5.70 10.65
N ALA A 25 -14.59 6.59 9.77
CA ALA A 25 -15.38 7.11 8.65
C ALA A 25 -15.37 6.24 7.39
N ALA A 26 -14.36 5.38 7.19
CA ALA A 26 -14.25 4.52 6.03
C ALA A 26 -15.39 3.50 5.99
N THR A 27 -15.86 3.13 4.80
CA THR A 27 -16.73 1.96 4.62
C THR A 27 -15.90 0.69 4.52
N ASP A 28 -14.79 0.78 3.80
CA ASP A 28 -13.88 -0.32 3.49
C ASP A 28 -12.44 0.14 3.65
N ILE A 29 -11.61 -0.74 4.22
CA ILE A 29 -10.17 -0.52 4.35
C ILE A 29 -9.48 -1.63 3.58
N ILE A 30 -8.70 -1.29 2.56
CA ILE A 30 -8.03 -2.26 1.71
C ILE A 30 -6.54 -2.23 2.00
N TRP A 31 -6.01 -3.36 2.46
CA TRP A 31 -4.57 -3.54 2.60
C TRP A 31 -4.02 -4.40 1.46
N LEU A 32 -3.12 -3.81 0.66
CA LEU A 32 -2.39 -4.51 -0.40
C LEU A 32 -1.15 -5.21 0.18
N ASP A 33 -1.14 -6.55 0.17
CA ASP A 33 -0.04 -7.40 0.67
C ASP A 33 0.59 -8.27 -0.44
N PRO A 34 1.14 -7.67 -1.51
CA PRO A 34 1.81 -8.42 -2.57
C PRO A 34 3.10 -9.07 -2.06
N PRO A 35 3.52 -10.21 -2.64
CA PRO A 35 4.80 -10.83 -2.30
C PRO A 35 5.95 -9.90 -2.67
N LEU A 36 7.02 -9.91 -1.87
CA LEU A 36 8.23 -9.09 -2.11
C LEU A 36 8.78 -9.29 -3.53
N ALA A 37 8.75 -10.53 -4.03
CA ALA A 37 9.20 -10.88 -5.38
C ALA A 37 8.42 -10.15 -6.50
N LEU A 38 7.20 -9.71 -6.24
CA LEU A 38 6.38 -8.97 -7.23
C LEU A 38 6.79 -7.51 -7.32
N TYR A 39 6.99 -6.83 -6.19
CA TYR A 39 7.15 -5.38 -6.17
C TYR A 39 8.60 -4.92 -5.99
N PHE A 40 9.48 -5.73 -5.40
CA PHE A 40 10.90 -5.36 -5.23
C PHE A 40 11.62 -5.12 -6.56
N PRO A 41 11.50 -5.97 -7.60
CA PRO A 41 12.10 -5.69 -8.90
C PRO A 41 11.60 -4.39 -9.52
N ARG A 42 10.33 -4.03 -9.30
CA ARG A 42 9.73 -2.77 -9.77
C ARG A 42 10.35 -1.56 -9.07
N ILE A 43 10.59 -1.66 -7.77
CA ILE A 43 11.28 -0.61 -6.99
C ILE A 43 12.73 -0.45 -7.48
N VAL A 44 13.45 -1.56 -7.71
CA VAL A 44 14.82 -1.52 -8.25
C VAL A 44 14.85 -0.83 -9.60
N PHE A 45 13.99 -1.26 -10.54
CA PHE A 45 13.91 -0.67 -11.87
C PHE A 45 13.55 0.82 -11.83
N ARG A 46 12.53 1.19 -11.02
CA ARG A 46 12.15 2.60 -10.79
C ARG A 46 13.32 3.42 -10.27
N THR A 47 14.07 2.88 -9.31
CA THR A 47 15.21 3.57 -8.69
C THR A 47 16.33 3.79 -9.71
N ILE A 48 16.65 2.79 -10.53
CA ILE A 48 17.63 2.90 -11.62
C ILE A 48 17.23 3.97 -12.62
N LEU A 49 16.00 3.94 -13.12
CA LEU A 49 15.52 4.93 -14.09
C LEU A 49 15.64 6.36 -13.54
N ARG A 50 15.29 6.58 -12.26
CA ARG A 50 15.34 7.90 -11.65
C ARG A 50 16.77 8.38 -11.35
N LEU A 51 17.67 7.47 -10.96
CA LEU A 51 19.10 7.79 -10.81
C LEU A 51 19.71 8.33 -12.11
N PHE A 52 19.34 7.73 -13.24
CA PHE A 52 19.78 8.16 -14.57
C PHE A 52 18.93 9.29 -15.17
N SER A 53 18.01 9.89 -14.40
CA SER A 53 17.08 10.93 -14.86
C SER A 53 16.23 10.52 -16.08
N LEU A 54 16.02 9.21 -16.28
CA LEU A 54 15.15 8.63 -17.30
C LEU A 54 13.68 8.59 -16.86
N ALA A 55 13.41 8.89 -15.59
CA ALA A 55 12.07 9.04 -15.03
C ALA A 55 12.06 10.21 -14.02
N PRO A 56 10.91 10.89 -13.83
CA PRO A 56 10.81 11.98 -12.87
C PRO A 56 10.98 11.50 -11.42
N PRO A 57 11.45 12.37 -10.51
CA PRO A 57 11.56 12.07 -9.09
C PRO A 57 10.18 11.81 -8.48
N CYS A 58 10.17 11.27 -7.25
CA CYS A 58 8.90 10.96 -6.57
C CYS A 58 8.05 12.20 -6.27
N SER A 59 8.71 13.34 -6.06
CA SER A 59 8.13 14.64 -5.71
C SER A 59 9.19 15.71 -6.01
N PRO A 60 8.82 17.00 -6.21
CA PRO A 60 9.81 18.08 -6.33
C PRO A 60 10.83 18.05 -5.18
N GLY A 61 12.13 18.05 -5.52
CA GLY A 61 13.22 17.98 -4.54
C GLY A 61 13.62 16.57 -4.08
N CYS A 62 12.83 15.53 -4.36
CA CYS A 62 13.13 14.15 -3.98
C CYS A 62 13.87 13.38 -5.09
N ARG A 63 15.07 13.86 -5.47
CA ARG A 63 15.92 13.15 -6.45
C ARG A 63 16.58 11.94 -5.79
N GLU A 64 16.60 10.83 -6.52
CA GLU A 64 17.41 9.67 -6.17
C GLU A 64 18.91 10.00 -6.34
N VAL A 65 19.69 9.75 -5.29
CA VAL A 65 21.14 10.00 -5.27
C VAL A 65 21.87 8.69 -5.03
N TRP A 66 22.93 8.45 -5.80
CA TRP A 66 23.87 7.35 -5.55
C TRP A 66 24.97 7.81 -4.58
N PRO A 67 25.37 7.00 -3.57
CA PRO A 67 24.88 5.65 -3.27
C PRO A 67 23.68 5.63 -2.30
N GLU A 68 23.12 6.77 -1.90
CA GLU A 68 22.12 6.88 -0.83
C GLU A 68 20.95 5.90 -0.98
N CYS A 69 20.44 5.72 -2.21
CA CYS A 69 19.33 4.82 -2.52
C CYS A 69 19.57 3.33 -2.17
N VAL A 70 20.84 2.90 -2.03
CA VAL A 70 21.22 1.53 -1.66
C VAL A 70 21.81 1.42 -0.25
N THR A 71 22.13 2.54 0.40
CA THR A 71 22.59 2.53 1.79
C THR A 71 21.50 2.05 2.75
N ARG A 72 21.83 1.88 4.04
CA ARG A 72 20.87 1.53 5.09
C ARG A 72 19.70 2.52 5.23
N LYS A 73 19.84 3.74 4.69
CA LYS A 73 18.80 4.77 4.67
C LYS A 73 18.01 4.81 3.35
N GLY A 74 18.43 4.02 2.36
CA GLY A 74 17.87 4.01 1.02
C GLY A 74 16.61 3.17 0.87
N ILE A 75 15.85 3.45 -0.19
CA ILE A 75 14.57 2.80 -0.48
C ILE A 75 14.73 1.28 -0.71
N LEU A 76 15.83 0.83 -1.31
CA LEU A 76 16.06 -0.60 -1.56
C LEU A 76 16.27 -1.36 -0.25
N TRP A 77 17.13 -0.84 0.62
CA TRP A 77 17.39 -1.42 1.93
C TRP A 77 16.14 -1.39 2.81
N TRP A 78 15.43 -0.26 2.84
CA TRP A 78 14.19 -0.11 3.59
C TRP A 78 13.15 -1.13 3.13
N CYS A 79 12.96 -1.30 1.82
CA CYS A 79 12.01 -2.26 1.27
C CYS A 79 12.29 -3.70 1.72
N LEU A 80 13.55 -4.14 1.67
CA LEU A 80 13.93 -5.49 2.06
C LEU A 80 13.75 -5.72 3.57
N THR A 81 14.15 -4.75 4.39
CA THR A 81 14.13 -4.89 5.85
C THR A 81 12.74 -4.68 6.44
N ASN A 82 11.89 -3.86 5.83
CA ASN A 82 10.55 -3.55 6.33
C ASN A 82 9.46 -4.45 5.77
N HIS A 83 9.71 -5.24 4.72
CA HIS A 83 8.68 -6.13 4.17
C HIS A 83 8.05 -7.04 5.23
N SER A 84 8.88 -7.78 5.97
CA SER A 84 8.41 -8.68 7.03
C SER A 84 7.83 -7.92 8.23
N VAL A 85 8.41 -6.77 8.58
CA VAL A 85 7.98 -5.94 9.72
C VAL A 85 6.58 -5.37 9.48
N VAL A 86 6.37 -4.74 8.33
CA VAL A 86 5.08 -4.17 7.92
C VAL A 86 4.06 -5.29 7.78
N ARG A 87 4.42 -6.39 7.09
CA ARG A 87 3.52 -7.53 6.92
C ARG A 87 3.09 -8.13 8.25
N LYS A 88 4.00 -8.30 9.21
CA LYS A 88 3.64 -8.78 10.56
C LYS A 88 2.64 -7.85 11.23
N ARG A 89 2.95 -6.54 11.27
CA ARG A 89 2.11 -5.52 11.89
C ARG A 89 0.70 -5.49 11.32
N TYR A 90 0.56 -5.47 10.00
CA TYR A 90 -0.75 -5.43 9.36
C TYR A 90 -1.47 -6.79 9.39
N SER A 91 -0.75 -7.91 9.46
CA SER A 91 -1.37 -9.22 9.70
C SER A 91 -2.01 -9.31 11.09
N GLU A 92 -1.40 -8.69 12.11
CA GLU A 92 -2.00 -8.56 13.44
C GLU A 92 -3.28 -7.71 13.37
N ARG A 93 -3.27 -6.60 12.62
CA ARG A 93 -4.48 -5.78 12.39
C ARG A 93 -5.59 -6.52 11.66
N VAL A 94 -5.26 -7.34 10.66
CA VAL A 94 -6.25 -8.18 9.96
C VAL A 94 -6.89 -9.19 10.91
N ARG A 95 -6.12 -9.74 11.86
CA ARG A 95 -6.70 -10.66 12.87
C ARG A 95 -7.69 -9.97 13.80
N GLU A 96 -7.51 -8.68 14.04
CA GLU A 96 -8.38 -7.89 14.92
C GLU A 96 -9.58 -7.32 14.14
N TRP A 97 -9.33 -6.63 13.03
CA TRP A 97 -10.32 -5.83 12.29
C TRP A 97 -10.64 -6.39 10.90
N GLY A 98 -10.29 -7.64 10.63
CA GLY A 98 -10.60 -8.30 9.37
C GLY A 98 -12.10 -8.35 9.08
N VAL A 99 -12.44 -8.38 7.79
CA VAL A 99 -13.82 -8.64 7.33
C VAL A 99 -14.39 -9.96 7.89
N GLU A 100 -13.53 -10.91 8.24
CA GLU A 100 -13.89 -12.17 8.89
C GLU A 100 -14.47 -11.97 10.32
N ASN A 101 -14.18 -10.85 10.96
CA ASN A 101 -14.68 -10.46 12.28
C ASN A 101 -15.74 -9.33 12.19
N GLU A 102 -16.51 -9.28 11.10
CA GLU A 102 -17.53 -8.24 10.86
C GLU A 102 -16.98 -6.80 10.87
N SER A 103 -15.69 -6.63 10.58
CA SER A 103 -15.02 -5.33 10.46
C SER A 103 -14.72 -4.96 9.00
N LYS A 104 -14.06 -3.80 8.81
CA LYS A 104 -13.92 -3.15 7.48
C LYS A 104 -12.61 -3.49 6.74
N LEU A 105 -11.65 -4.16 7.39
CA LEU A 105 -10.31 -4.38 6.83
C LEU A 105 -10.27 -5.64 5.96
N ARG A 106 -10.00 -5.46 4.67
CA ARG A 106 -9.76 -6.54 3.71
C ARG A 106 -8.29 -6.57 3.31
N ARG A 107 -7.67 -7.74 3.48
CA ARG A 107 -6.35 -8.02 2.93
C ARG A 107 -6.49 -8.52 1.49
N LEU A 108 -5.69 -7.97 0.59
CA LEU A 108 -5.54 -8.44 -0.79
C LEU A 108 -4.08 -8.80 -1.04
N GLY A 109 -3.77 -10.09 -0.95
CA GLY A 109 -2.42 -10.62 -1.03
C GLY A 109 -2.14 -11.50 -2.26
N GLY A 110 -0.92 -12.05 -2.26
CA GLY A 110 -0.48 -13.03 -3.24
C GLY A 110 -0.28 -12.44 -4.64
N TRP A 111 -0.49 -13.26 -5.67
CA TRP A 111 -0.23 -12.91 -7.08
C TRP A 111 -1.48 -12.35 -7.80
N GLY A 112 -2.43 -11.81 -7.04
CA GLY A 112 -3.62 -11.13 -7.58
C GLY A 112 -4.85 -12.00 -7.79
N SER A 113 -4.86 -13.27 -7.37
CA SER A 113 -6.09 -14.07 -7.33
C SER A 113 -7.16 -13.44 -6.44
N GLU A 114 -6.76 -12.98 -5.25
CA GLU A 114 -7.64 -12.30 -4.29
C GLU A 114 -8.18 -10.98 -4.86
N VAL A 115 -7.32 -10.18 -5.50
CA VAL A 115 -7.72 -8.93 -6.16
C VAL A 115 -8.77 -9.20 -7.25
N ARG A 116 -8.55 -10.20 -8.11
CA ARG A 116 -9.50 -10.56 -9.18
C ARG A 116 -10.82 -11.09 -8.64
N ALA A 117 -10.80 -11.85 -7.54
CA ALA A 117 -12.02 -12.30 -6.88
C ALA A 117 -12.82 -11.10 -6.37
N TRP A 118 -12.17 -10.22 -5.62
CA TRP A 118 -12.80 -9.01 -5.07
C TRP A 118 -13.34 -8.08 -6.16
N GLN A 119 -12.59 -7.85 -7.25
CA GLN A 119 -13.05 -7.04 -8.38
C GLN A 119 -14.34 -7.60 -9.02
N ARG A 120 -14.47 -8.93 -9.10
CA ARG A 120 -15.70 -9.57 -9.62
C ARG A 120 -16.87 -9.41 -8.66
N GLU A 121 -16.63 -9.52 -7.35
CA GLU A 121 -17.67 -9.30 -6.33
C GLU A 121 -18.20 -7.85 -6.39
N VAL A 122 -17.30 -6.86 -6.44
CA VAL A 122 -17.68 -5.44 -6.56
C VAL A 122 -18.44 -5.19 -7.85
N ALA A 123 -17.96 -5.71 -8.99
CA ALA A 123 -18.64 -5.55 -10.27
C ALA A 123 -20.05 -6.17 -10.28
N ALA A 124 -20.26 -7.29 -9.57
CA ALA A 124 -21.57 -7.92 -9.45
C ALA A 124 -22.52 -7.13 -8.54
N ALA A 125 -22.00 -6.46 -7.51
CA ALA A 125 -22.79 -5.64 -6.58
C ALA A 125 -23.22 -4.29 -7.19
N CYS A 126 -22.56 -3.83 -8.25
CA CYS A 126 -22.91 -2.61 -8.97
C CYS A 126 -23.93 -2.81 -10.11
N ASN A 127 -24.31 -4.06 -10.40
CA ASN A 127 -25.37 -4.42 -11.36
C ASN A 127 -26.69 -4.68 -10.63
#